data_AF-A0A9E0N5K2-F1
#
_entry.id   AF-A0A9E0N5K2-F1
#
_cell.length_a   1.000
_cell.length_b   1.000
_cell.length_c   1.000
_cell.angle_alpha   90.00
_cell.angle_beta   90.00
_cell.angle_gamma   90.00
#
_symmetry.space_group_name_H-M   'P 1'
#
loop_
_entity.id
_entity.type
_entity.pdbx_description
1 polymer ?
#
loop_
_entity_poly.entity_id
_entity_poly.type
_entity_poly.pdbx_seq_one_letter_code
_entity_poly.pdbx_strand_id
1 'polypeptide(L)'
;MNNDTTTAAAQATRNYAIVTAAYWGFTLTDGALRMLVLLHFYRLGYSPFTLAFLFLLYEAAGVLANLIGGWLATRYGIQRMLMVGLLTQIVGFTLLSLLN
;
A
#
# COMPACT_ATOMS: atom_id res chain seq x y z
N MET A 1 22.12 -35.27 -2.47
CA MET A 1 22.18 -33.85 -2.90
C MET A 1 20.77 -33.26 -3.07
N ASN A 2 19.75 -33.71 -2.29
CA ASN A 2 18.34 -33.60 -2.68
C ASN A 2 17.46 -32.85 -1.65
N ASN A 3 17.97 -32.64 -0.43
CA ASN A 3 17.25 -31.94 0.64
C ASN A 3 17.45 -30.42 0.56
N ASP A 4 18.55 -29.95 -0.04
CA ASP A 4 18.84 -28.52 -0.15
C ASP A 4 17.98 -27.83 -1.22
N THR A 5 17.61 -28.56 -2.28
CA THR A 5 16.73 -28.04 -3.35
C THR A 5 15.27 -28.00 -2.92
N THR A 6 14.81 -28.98 -2.14
CA THR A 6 13.43 -29.02 -1.61
C THR A 6 13.20 -27.98 -0.53
N THR A 7 14.19 -27.75 0.35
CA THR A 7 14.13 -26.67 1.35
C THR A 7 14.21 -25.28 0.72
N ALA A 8 15.05 -25.08 -0.30
CA ALA A 8 15.11 -23.83 -1.06
C ALA A 8 13.81 -23.54 -1.82
N ALA A 9 13.21 -24.55 -2.46
CA ALA A 9 11.92 -24.42 -3.14
C ALA A 9 10.79 -24.08 -2.15
N ALA A 10 10.72 -24.77 -1.01
CA ALA A 10 9.74 -24.48 0.04
C ALA A 10 9.89 -23.05 0.60
N GLN A 11 11.13 -22.58 0.77
CA GLN A 11 11.41 -21.21 1.21
C GLN A 11 10.99 -20.18 0.15
N ALA A 12 11.24 -20.45 -1.13
CA ALA A 12 10.81 -19.58 -2.23
C ALA A 12 9.28 -19.49 -2.31
N THR A 13 8.57 -20.61 -2.20
CA THR A 13 7.11 -20.64 -2.16
C THR A 13 6.56 -19.86 -0.97
N ARG A 14 7.16 -20.01 0.22
CA ARG A 14 6.77 -19.26 1.42
C ARG A 14 6.96 -17.76 1.23
N ASN A 15 8.12 -17.33 0.73
CA ASN A 15 8.40 -15.92 0.48
C ASN A 15 7.44 -15.33 -0.56
N TYR A 16 7.18 -16.07 -1.65
CA TYR A 16 6.22 -15.65 -2.66
C TYR A 16 4.80 -15.51 -2.10
N ALA A 17 4.35 -16.46 -1.28
CA ALA A 17 3.06 -16.38 -0.61
C ALA A 17 2.96 -15.17 0.33
N ILE A 18 4.02 -14.89 1.11
CA ILE A 18 4.07 -13.73 2.02
C ILE A 18 4.02 -12.42 1.23
N VAL A 19 4.86 -12.26 0.21
CA VAL A 19 4.89 -11.04 -0.62
C VAL A 19 3.54 -10.84 -1.32
N THR A 20 2.95 -11.92 -1.83
CA THR A 20 1.62 -11.88 -2.45
C THR A 20 0.59 -11.43 -1.43
N ALA A 21 0.48 -12.08 -0.27
CA ALA A 21 -0.48 -11.70 0.76
C ALA A 21 -0.30 -10.24 1.23
N ALA A 22 0.95 -9.79 1.39
CA ALA A 22 1.26 -8.41 1.75
C ALA A 22 0.84 -7.42 0.65
N TYR A 23 1.10 -7.74 -0.63
CA TYR A 23 0.67 -6.92 -1.76
C TYR A 23 -0.86 -6.85 -1.85
N TRP A 24 -1.55 -7.98 -1.68
CA TRP A 24 -3.02 -8.04 -1.67
C TRP A 24 -3.62 -7.21 -0.54
N GLY A 25 -3.09 -7.36 0.68
CA GLY A 25 -3.52 -6.58 1.85
C GLY A 25 -3.29 -5.08 1.62
N PHE A 26 -2.07 -4.70 1.22
CA PHE A 26 -1.72 -3.31 0.94
C PHE A 26 -2.69 -2.67 -0.08
N THR A 27 -2.93 -3.35 -1.20
CA THR A 27 -3.75 -2.83 -2.31
C THR A 27 -5.23 -2.71 -1.93
N LEU A 28 -5.77 -3.71 -1.23
CA LEU A 28 -7.16 -3.70 -0.79
C LEU A 28 -7.39 -2.55 0.21
N THR A 29 -6.45 -2.37 1.12
CA THR A 29 -6.53 -1.37 2.17
C THR A 29 -6.33 0.06 1.65
N ASP A 30 -5.40 0.27 0.72
CA ASP A 30 -5.25 1.56 0.01
C ASP A 30 -6.50 1.92 -0.81
N GLY A 31 -7.04 0.95 -1.56
CA GLY A 31 -8.27 1.12 -2.32
C GLY A 31 -9.48 1.45 -1.45
N ALA A 32 -9.60 0.81 -0.28
CA ALA A 32 -10.65 1.08 0.68
C ALA A 32 -10.54 2.48 1.29
N LEU A 33 -9.34 2.92 1.68
CA LEU A 33 -9.10 4.25 2.25
C LEU A 33 -9.56 5.33 1.26
N ARG A 34 -9.17 5.22 -0.01
CA ARG A 34 -9.59 6.16 -1.08
C ARG A 34 -11.11 6.28 -1.19
N MET A 35 -11.83 5.15 -1.13
CA MET A 35 -13.29 5.14 -1.23
C MET A 35 -13.96 5.69 0.04
N LEU A 36 -13.42 5.37 1.22
CA LEU A 36 -13.92 5.86 2.50
C LEU A 36 -13.76 7.38 2.62
N VAL A 37 -12.65 7.93 2.17
CA VAL A 37 -12.41 9.38 2.16
C VAL A 37 -13.41 10.09 1.25
N LEU A 38 -13.62 9.60 0.02
CA LEU A 38 -14.60 10.17 -0.89
C LEU A 38 -16.04 10.09 -0.33
N LEU A 39 -16.41 8.96 0.25
CA LEU A 39 -17.73 8.78 0.85
C LEU A 39 -17.93 9.69 2.07
N HIS A 40 -16.90 9.87 2.90
CA HIS A 40 -16.95 10.77 4.05
C HIS A 40 -17.22 12.22 3.62
N PHE A 41 -16.48 12.72 2.62
CA PHE A 41 -16.69 14.07 2.09
C PHE A 41 -18.02 14.22 1.35
N TYR A 42 -18.48 13.18 0.65
CA TYR A 42 -19.82 13.18 0.05
C TYR A 42 -20.91 13.32 1.13
N ARG A 43 -20.78 12.61 2.25
CA ARG A 43 -21.72 12.72 3.40
C ARG A 43 -21.65 14.08 4.09
N LEU A 44 -20.52 14.78 4.04
CA LEU A 44 -20.36 16.15 4.53
C LEU A 44 -20.99 17.22 3.61
N GLY A 45 -21.58 16.82 2.46
CA GLY A 45 -22.29 17.72 1.56
C GLY A 45 -21.40 18.43 0.51
N TYR A 46 -20.19 17.93 0.27
CA TYR A 46 -19.30 18.49 -0.75
C TYR A 46 -19.85 18.31 -2.16
N SER A 47 -19.66 19.32 -3.03
CA SER A 47 -20.12 19.24 -4.41
C SER A 47 -19.39 18.11 -5.19
N PRO A 48 -20.04 17.46 -6.17
CA PRO A 48 -19.41 16.45 -7.00
C PRO A 48 -18.13 16.92 -7.70
N PHE A 49 -18.07 18.21 -8.06
CA PHE A 49 -16.88 18.80 -8.67
C PHE A 49 -15.69 18.84 -7.71
N THR A 50 -15.93 19.19 -6.43
CA THR A 50 -14.90 19.21 -5.40
C THR A 50 -14.38 17.81 -5.08
N LEU A 51 -15.27 16.81 -5.05
CA LEU A 51 -14.89 15.41 -4.86
C LEU A 51 -14.00 14.89 -6.00
N ALA A 52 -14.33 15.24 -7.25
CA ALA A 52 -13.51 14.88 -8.41
C ALA A 52 -12.11 15.51 -8.35
N PHE A 53 -12.02 16.77 -7.88
CA PHE A 53 -10.72 17.43 -7.72
C PHE A 53 -9.89 16.82 -6.58
N LEU A 54 -10.52 16.48 -5.44
CA LEU A 54 -9.87 15.76 -4.34
C LEU A 54 -9.37 14.38 -4.78
N PHE A 55 -10.17 13.67 -5.57
CA PHE A 55 -9.77 12.40 -6.16
C PHE A 55 -8.55 12.57 -7.08
N LEU A 56 -8.58 13.56 -7.97
CA LEU A 56 -7.46 13.83 -8.88
C LEU A 56 -6.16 14.12 -8.12
N LEU A 57 -6.23 14.96 -7.08
CA LEU A 57 -5.07 15.27 -6.24
C LEU A 57 -4.57 14.05 -5.46
N TYR A 58 -5.49 13.23 -4.92
CA TYR A 58 -5.14 11.99 -4.24
C TYR A 58 -4.39 11.02 -5.18
N GLU A 59 -4.93 10.78 -6.38
CA GLU A 59 -4.32 9.91 -7.38
C GLU A 59 -2.96 10.48 -7.85
N ALA A 60 -2.86 11.79 -8.06
CA ALA A 60 -1.59 12.42 -8.43
C ALA A 60 -0.52 12.26 -7.33
N ALA A 61 -0.89 12.43 -6.06
CA ALA A 61 0.00 12.16 -4.94
C ALA A 61 0.43 10.69 -4.89
N GLY A 62 -0.51 9.76 -5.16
CA GLY A 62 -0.23 8.33 -5.27
C GLY A 62 0.77 7.99 -6.39
N VAL A 63 0.63 8.61 -7.57
CA VAL A 63 1.57 8.44 -8.69
C VAL A 63 2.97 8.93 -8.29
N LEU A 64 3.07 10.11 -7.67
CA LEU A 64 4.34 10.63 -7.15
C LEU A 64 4.96 9.70 -6.11
N ALA A 65 4.18 9.19 -5.16
CA ALA A 65 4.65 8.27 -4.14
C ALA A 65 5.18 6.96 -4.74
N ASN A 66 4.50 6.41 -5.75
CA ASN A 66 4.94 5.20 -6.45
C ASN A 66 6.22 5.44 -7.28
N LEU A 67 6.35 6.59 -7.94
CA LEU A 67 7.56 6.97 -8.67
C LEU A 67 8.77 7.10 -7.74
N ILE A 68 8.61 7.81 -6.62
CA ILE A 68 9.67 7.98 -5.62
C ILE A 68 10.00 6.62 -4.98
N GLY A 69 8.99 5.83 -4.63
CA GLY A 69 9.16 4.50 -4.06
C GLY A 69 9.88 3.54 -5.01
N GLY A 70 9.55 3.57 -6.30
CA GLY A 70 10.22 2.78 -7.34
C GLY A 70 11.69 3.19 -7.52
N TRP A 71 11.97 4.49 -7.63
CA TRP A 71 13.34 5.01 -7.69
C TRP A 71 14.16 4.63 -6.46
N LEU A 72 13.56 4.72 -5.26
CA LEU A 72 14.19 4.35 -4.00
C LEU A 72 14.41 2.82 -3.92
N ALA A 73 13.47 2.01 -4.42
CA ALA A 73 13.59 0.56 -4.48
C ALA A 73 14.73 0.10 -5.40
N THR A 74 14.97 0.78 -6.53
CA THR A 74 16.12 0.51 -7.40
C THR A 74 17.45 0.78 -6.69
N ARG A 75 17.50 1.77 -5.78
CA ARG A 75 18.73 2.16 -5.09
C ARG A 75 18.99 1.39 -3.78
N TYR A 76 17.94 1.06 -3.02
CA TYR A 76 18.05 0.48 -1.67
C TYR A 76 17.51 -0.95 -1.55
N GLY A 77 16.88 -1.47 -2.62
CA GLY A 77 16.35 -2.83 -2.69
C GLY A 77 14.84 -2.91 -2.42
N ILE A 78 14.16 -3.74 -3.22
CA ILE A 78 12.69 -3.89 -3.24
C ILE A 78 12.15 -4.38 -1.89
N GLN A 79 12.78 -5.38 -1.28
CA GLN A 79 12.29 -5.97 -0.02
C GLN A 79 12.31 -4.97 1.14
N ARG A 80 13.34 -4.13 1.24
CA ARG A 80 13.43 -3.09 2.26
C ARG A 80 12.36 -2.01 2.07
N MET A 81 12.15 -1.58 0.82
CA MET A 81 11.12 -0.59 0.50
C MET A 81 9.71 -1.12 0.78
N LEU A 82 9.45 -2.40 0.47
CA LEU A 82 8.16 -3.05 0.76
C LEU A 82 7.87 -3.08 2.28
N MET A 83 8.88 -3.39 3.11
CA MET A 83 8.71 -3.32 4.56
C MET A 83 8.47 -1.89 5.06
N VAL A 84 9.18 -0.89 4.52
CA VAL A 84 8.96 0.52 4.87
C VAL A 84 7.54 0.97 4.50
N GLY A 85 7.04 0.60 3.33
CA GLY A 85 5.67 0.90 2.89
C GLY A 85 4.62 0.28 3.82
N LEU A 86 4.77 -1.01 4.14
CA LEU A 86 3.85 -1.72 5.04
C LEU A 86 3.86 -1.12 6.46
N LEU A 87 5.04 -0.79 7.00
CA LEU A 87 5.16 -0.13 8.30
C LEU A 87 4.50 1.25 8.30
N THR A 88 4.72 2.04 7.25
CA THR A 88 4.10 3.37 7.11
C THR A 88 2.57 3.24 7.09
N GLN A 89 2.03 2.22 6.41
CA GLN A 89 0.59 1.97 6.36
C GLN A 89 0.01 1.61 7.75
N ILE A 90 0.69 0.74 8.51
CA ILE A 90 0.29 0.36 9.88
C ILE A 90 0.29 1.57 10.81
N VAL A 91 1.32 2.42 10.73
CA VAL A 91 1.39 3.66 11.51
C VAL A 91 0.24 4.60 11.14
N GLY A 92 -0.05 4.75 9.84
CA GLY A 92 -1.16 5.57 9.35
C GLY A 92 -2.53 5.13 9.90
N PHE A 93 -2.84 3.82 9.89
CA PHE A 93 -4.09 3.32 10.48
C PHE A 93 -4.15 3.46 11.98
N THR A 94 -3.02 3.29 12.66
CA THR A 94 -2.96 3.47 14.11
C THR A 94 -3.27 4.92 14.47
N LEU A 95 -2.67 5.88 13.76
CA LEU A 95 -2.95 7.31 13.95
C LEU A 95 -4.40 7.65 13.65
N LEU A 96 -4.97 7.12 12.55
CA LEU A 96 -6.39 7.33 12.23
C LEU A 96 -7.32 6.72 13.30
N SER A 97 -6.98 5.54 13.81
CA SER A 97 -7.73 4.89 14.88
C SER A 97 -7.62 5.62 16.22
N LEU A 98 -6.50 6.31 16.46
CA LEU A 98 -6.30 7.15 17.65
C LEU A 98 -6.97 8.52 17.51
N LEU A 99 -7.27 8.96 16.28
CA LEU A 99 -8.02 10.18 15.97
C LEU A 99 -9.55 9.97 16.13
N ASN A 100 -9.92 9.23 17.18
CA ASN A 100 -11.26 9.15 17.75
C ASN A 100 -11.47 10.31 18.76
#